data_AF-T1FI42-F1
#
_entry.id   AF-T1FI42-F1
#
_cell.length_a   1.000
_cell.length_b   1.000
_cell.length_c   1.000
_cell.angle_alpha   90.00
_cell.angle_beta   90.00
_cell.angle_gamma   90.00
#
_symmetry.space_group_name_H-M   'P 1'
#
loop_
_entity.id
_entity.type
_entity.pdbx_description
1 polymer ?
#
loop_
_entity_poly.entity_id
_entity_poly.type
_entity_poly.pdbx_seq_one_letter_code
_entity_poly.pdbx_strand_id
1 'polypeptide(L)'
;MVAGQVLNSVENSGEGIYNAMSMSNLAANFLKMWWSGSGNEGIYSVCIMSQNWYDVDYGIFFHFPVSFDKPGEYTVITDLSLTWDVQYNIRRIITAYIQHMVEALFKRATKVNTYIAALNTDKKNDATCEYPVAEFASDTIVDKYGTLDSRYGSILK
;
A
#
# COMPACT_ATOMS: atom_id res chain seq x y z
N MET A 1 -13.05 33.29 26.41
CA MET A 1 -13.18 32.17 25.46
C MET A 1 -12.18 32.22 24.29
N VAL A 2 -11.52 33.35 24.01
CA VAL A 2 -10.55 33.50 22.89
C VAL A 2 -9.14 32.94 23.21
N ALA A 3 -8.69 33.03 24.46
CA ALA A 3 -7.34 32.58 24.84
C ALA A 3 -7.11 31.06 24.66
N GLY A 4 -8.13 30.23 24.92
CA GLY A 4 -8.04 28.77 24.72
C GLY A 4 -7.98 28.34 23.25
N GLN A 5 -8.60 29.10 22.35
CA GLN A 5 -8.55 28.82 20.90
C GLN A 5 -7.19 29.19 20.30
N VAL A 6 -6.55 30.27 20.80
CA VAL A 6 -5.21 30.68 20.37
C VAL A 6 -4.15 29.70 20.86
N LEU A 7 -4.24 29.23 22.12
CA LEU A 7 -3.32 28.23 22.66
C LEU A 7 -3.38 26.91 21.90
N ASN A 8 -4.58 26.39 21.60
CA ASN A 8 -4.74 25.17 20.80
C ASN A 8 -4.21 25.32 19.36
N SER A 9 -4.30 26.52 18.77
CA SER A 9 -3.79 26.76 17.41
C SER A 9 -2.26 26.82 17.37
N VAL A 10 -1.63 27.37 18.42
CA VAL A 10 -0.17 27.40 18.57
C VAL A 10 0.38 25.99 18.82
N GLU A 11 -0.27 25.21 19.68
CA GLU A 11 0.09 23.81 19.96
C GLU A 11 0.02 22.94 18.69
N ASN A 12 -1.08 23.02 17.93
CA ASN A 12 -1.23 22.31 16.66
C ASN A 12 -0.19 22.73 15.59
N SER A 13 0.23 24.00 15.59
CA SER A 13 1.25 24.49 14.65
C SER A 13 2.67 24.03 15.02
N GLY A 14 2.97 23.90 16.31
CA GLY A 14 4.25 23.38 16.80
C GLY A 14 4.45 21.90 16.47
N GLU A 15 3.41 21.09 16.67
CA GLU A 15 3.44 19.65 16.33
C GLU A 15 3.62 19.43 14.83
N GLY A 16 2.94 20.22 13.99
CA GLY A 16 3.09 20.14 12.53
C GLY A 16 4.52 20.43 12.06
N ILE A 17 5.17 21.45 12.63
CA ILE A 17 6.55 21.81 12.29
C ILE A 17 7.53 20.74 12.77
N TYR A 18 7.38 20.25 14.00
CA TYR A 18 8.24 19.17 14.54
C TYR A 18 8.14 17.90 13.70
N ASN A 19 6.93 17.49 13.34
CA ASN A 19 6.70 16.31 12.51
C ASN A 19 7.30 16.49 11.10
N ALA A 20 7.11 17.66 10.48
CA ALA A 20 7.70 17.95 9.17
C ALA A 20 9.24 17.91 9.21
N MET A 21 9.86 18.49 10.24
CA MET A 21 11.31 18.46 10.42
C MET A 21 11.82 17.03 10.65
N SER A 22 11.13 16.26 11.50
CA SER A 22 11.48 14.85 11.78
C SER A 22 11.39 13.99 10.53
N MET A 23 10.30 14.10 9.76
CA MET A 23 10.13 13.38 8.49
C MET A 23 11.15 13.80 7.44
N SER A 24 11.47 15.10 7.35
CA SER A 24 12.49 15.60 6.42
C SER A 24 13.87 15.05 6.76
N ASN A 25 14.20 14.99 8.06
CA ASN A 25 15.45 14.39 8.53
C ASN A 25 15.48 12.88 8.24
N LEU A 26 14.38 12.16 8.47
CA LEU A 26 14.26 10.73 8.13
C LEU A 26 14.49 10.49 6.64
N ALA A 27 13.85 11.27 5.77
CA ALA A 27 13.98 11.16 4.33
C ALA A 27 15.40 11.49 3.85
N ALA A 28 16.01 12.56 4.36
CA ALA A 28 17.38 12.94 4.03
C ALA A 28 18.39 11.87 4.47
N ASN A 29 18.23 11.33 5.68
CA ASN A 29 19.08 10.25 6.18
C ASN A 29 18.89 8.98 5.37
N PHE A 30 17.64 8.61 5.04
CA PHE A 30 17.36 7.47 4.17
C PHE A 30 18.07 7.60 2.81
N LEU A 31 17.95 8.75 2.15
CA LEU A 31 18.61 8.99 0.87
C LEU A 31 20.14 8.97 0.98
N LYS A 32 20.68 9.52 2.07
CA LYS A 32 22.12 9.46 2.33
C LYS A 32 22.58 8.01 2.49
N MET A 33 21.90 7.21 3.31
CA MET A 33 22.23 5.80 3.53
C MET A 33 22.08 4.98 2.25
N TRP A 34 21.01 5.22 1.49
CA TRP A 34 20.82 4.60 0.19
C TRP A 34 21.99 4.91 -0.75
N TRP A 35 22.45 6.16 -0.79
CA TRP A 35 23.48 6.60 -1.72
C TRP A 35 24.90 6.23 -1.31
N SER A 36 25.25 6.36 -0.02
CA SER A 36 26.61 6.15 0.48
C SER A 36 26.83 4.80 1.17
N GLY A 37 25.78 4.01 1.37
CA GLY A 37 25.77 2.93 2.35
C GLY A 37 25.59 3.47 3.78
N SER A 38 25.19 2.58 4.70
CA SER A 38 25.02 2.89 6.13
C SER A 38 26.31 2.70 6.95
N GLY A 39 27.32 2.03 6.40
CA GLY A 39 28.57 1.70 7.11
C GLY A 39 28.33 0.67 8.22
N ASN A 40 28.43 -0.62 7.86
CA ASN A 40 28.46 -1.84 8.68
C ASN A 40 27.48 -2.07 9.85
N GLU A 41 26.72 -1.10 10.37
CA GLU A 41 26.02 -1.28 11.66
C GLU A 41 24.67 -0.54 11.74
N GLY A 42 23.73 -0.85 10.86
CA GLY A 42 22.37 -0.31 10.98
C GLY A 42 21.29 -1.16 10.34
N ILE A 43 20.28 -1.53 11.14
CA ILE A 43 19.03 -2.13 10.66
C ILE A 43 18.00 -1.02 10.50
N TYR A 44 17.45 -0.87 9.31
CA TYR A 44 16.46 0.15 8.98
C TYR A 44 15.16 -0.49 8.53
N SER A 45 14.03 0.16 8.82
CA SER A 45 12.72 -0.29 8.33
C SER A 45 12.39 0.42 7.03
N VAL A 46 12.26 -0.32 5.92
CA VAL A 46 12.03 0.25 4.60
C VAL A 46 10.89 -0.49 3.89
N CYS A 47 9.99 0.28 3.29
CA CYS A 47 8.90 -0.27 2.48
C CYS A 47 9.43 -0.72 1.12
N ILE A 48 9.45 -2.03 0.90
CA ILE A 48 9.90 -2.65 -0.35
C ILE A 48 8.92 -3.77 -0.74
N MET A 49 8.99 -4.18 -2.00
CA MET A 49 8.20 -5.30 -2.50
C MET A 49 8.74 -6.62 -1.94
N SER A 50 7.89 -7.40 -1.27
CA SER A 50 8.24 -8.68 -0.68
C SER A 50 8.66 -9.71 -1.74
N GLN A 51 9.66 -10.51 -1.40
CA GLN A 51 10.06 -11.72 -2.12
C GLN A 51 9.77 -13.00 -1.30
N ASN A 52 8.63 -13.04 -0.60
CA ASN A 52 8.26 -14.10 0.36
C ASN A 52 9.08 -14.10 1.65
N TRP A 53 9.58 -12.93 2.08
CA TRP A 53 10.25 -12.81 3.39
C TRP A 53 9.23 -12.80 4.51
N TYR A 54 9.53 -13.44 5.64
CA TYR A 54 8.72 -13.39 6.86
C TYR A 54 7.24 -13.78 6.66
N ASP A 55 6.97 -14.76 5.80
CA ASP A 55 5.61 -15.19 5.40
C ASP A 55 4.75 -14.08 4.77
N VAL A 56 5.39 -13.05 4.19
CA VAL A 56 4.70 -11.98 3.45
C VAL A 56 4.66 -12.33 1.97
N ASP A 57 3.47 -12.51 1.39
CA ASP A 57 3.31 -12.92 0.00
C ASP A 57 4.06 -12.01 -1.00
N TYR A 58 4.57 -12.62 -2.07
CA TYR A 58 5.27 -11.96 -3.15
C TYR A 58 4.45 -10.80 -3.76
N GLY A 59 5.11 -9.67 -4.03
CA GLY A 59 4.49 -8.54 -4.71
C GLY A 59 3.78 -7.55 -3.77
N ILE A 60 3.69 -7.85 -2.48
CA ILE A 60 3.14 -6.92 -1.48
C ILE A 60 4.23 -5.97 -1.00
N PHE A 61 3.93 -4.67 -0.99
CA PHE A 61 4.80 -3.68 -0.38
C PHE A 61 4.64 -3.69 1.13
N PHE A 62 5.72 -3.99 1.85
CA PHE A 62 5.73 -4.05 3.30
C PHE A 62 7.04 -3.50 3.86
N HIS A 63 7.01 -3.09 5.13
CA HIS A 63 8.17 -2.57 5.82
C HIS A 63 9.04 -3.73 6.35
N PHE A 64 10.22 -3.90 5.75
CA PHE A 64 11.17 -4.94 6.13
C PHE A 64 12.42 -4.36 6.81
N PRO A 65 13.07 -5.12 7.71
CA PRO A 65 14.38 -4.78 8.23
C PRO A 65 15.42 -4.97 7.11
N VAL A 66 16.14 -3.90 6.79
CA VAL A 66 17.17 -3.89 5.75
C VAL A 66 18.48 -3.30 6.25
N SER A 67 19.59 -3.74 5.65
CA SER A 67 20.90 -3.10 5.76
C SER A 67 21.27 -2.43 4.43
N PHE A 68 22.06 -1.37 4.50
CA PHE A 68 22.65 -0.66 3.35
C PHE A 68 24.17 -0.90 3.32
N ASP A 69 24.56 -2.16 3.13
CA ASP A 69 25.97 -2.57 3.20
C ASP A 69 26.81 -1.93 2.08
N LYS A 70 26.18 -1.63 0.94
CA LYS A 70 26.83 -1.03 -0.23
C LYS A 70 26.05 0.17 -0.77
N PRO A 71 26.74 1.16 -1.36
CA PRO A 71 26.10 2.24 -2.09
C PRO A 71 25.09 1.75 -3.14
N GLY A 72 23.84 2.21 -3.04
CA GLY A 72 22.76 1.92 -3.98
C GLY A 72 22.12 0.54 -3.86
N GLU A 73 22.56 -0.30 -2.91
CA GLU A 73 22.04 -1.64 -2.68
C GLU A 73 21.47 -1.77 -1.27
N TYR A 74 20.44 -2.58 -1.12
CA TYR A 74 19.90 -2.96 0.18
C TYR A 74 19.84 -4.48 0.29
N THR A 75 20.03 -4.98 1.51
CA THR A 75 19.88 -6.40 1.84
C THR A 75 18.79 -6.53 2.88
N VAL A 76 17.77 -7.36 2.61
CA VAL A 76 16.80 -7.72 3.65
C VAL A 76 17.47 -8.64 4.64
N ILE A 77 17.35 -8.28 5.91
CA ILE A 77 17.85 -9.09 7.02
C ILE A 77 16.85 -10.22 7.22
N THR A 78 17.30 -11.47 7.18
CA THR A 78 16.42 -12.66 7.27
C THR A 78 16.74 -13.58 8.44
N ASP A 79 17.79 -13.29 9.19
CA ASP A 79 18.27 -14.06 10.34
C ASP A 79 17.50 -13.76 11.64
N LEU A 80 16.53 -12.84 11.61
CA LEU A 80 15.67 -12.53 12.75
C LEU A 80 14.61 -13.62 12.94
N SER A 81 14.65 -14.30 14.09
CA SER A 81 13.59 -15.22 14.50
C SER A 81 12.33 -14.45 14.87
N LEU A 82 11.21 -14.73 14.20
CA LEU A 82 9.92 -14.16 14.57
C LEU A 82 9.22 -15.01 15.64
N THR A 83 8.70 -14.36 16.68
CA THR A 83 7.77 -15.01 17.60
C THR A 83 6.40 -15.20 16.94
N TRP A 84 5.61 -16.14 17.47
CA TRP A 84 4.26 -16.41 16.98
C TRP A 84 3.38 -15.15 16.98
N ASP A 85 3.46 -14.33 18.03
CA ASP A 85 2.70 -13.08 18.13
C ASP A 85 3.04 -12.10 17.01
N VAL A 86 4.33 -11.99 16.66
CA VAL A 86 4.78 -11.08 15.59
C VAL A 86 4.30 -11.60 14.23
N GLN A 87 4.44 -12.90 13.97
CA GLN A 87 3.92 -13.51 12.73
C GLN A 87 2.41 -13.33 12.60
N TYR A 88 1.65 -13.54 13.68
CA TYR A 88 0.21 -13.32 13.69
C TYR A 88 -0.15 -11.88 13.35
N ASN A 89 0.57 -10.91 13.93
CA ASN A 89 0.36 -9.49 13.64
C ASN A 89 0.68 -9.12 12.18
N ILE A 90 1.79 -9.64 11.64
CA ILE A 90 2.16 -9.43 10.23
C ILE A 90 1.04 -9.94 9.32
N ARG A 91 0.57 -11.18 9.51
CA ARG A 91 -0.52 -11.75 8.72
C ARG A 91 -1.80 -10.92 8.81
N ARG A 92 -2.16 -10.46 10.01
CA ARG A 92 -3.34 -9.60 10.21
C ARG A 92 -3.24 -8.29 9.44
N ILE A 93 -2.07 -7.63 9.45
CA ILE A 93 -1.85 -6.39 8.72
C ILE A 93 -1.94 -6.62 7.21
N ILE A 94 -1.33 -7.70 6.71
CA ILE A 94 -1.34 -8.04 5.28
C ILE A 94 -2.76 -8.33 4.80
N THR A 95 -3.53 -9.13 5.52
CA THR A 95 -4.92 -9.42 5.14
C THR A 95 -5.76 -8.15 5.05
N ALA A 96 -5.61 -7.24 6.02
CA ALA A 96 -6.31 -5.96 6.01
C ALA A 96 -5.86 -5.08 4.82
N TYR A 97 -4.56 -5.05 4.52
CA TYR A 97 -4.01 -4.30 3.40
C TYR A 97 -4.54 -4.81 2.04
N ILE A 98 -4.53 -6.13 1.83
CA ILE A 98 -5.07 -6.75 0.61
C ILE A 98 -6.55 -6.44 0.45
N GLN A 99 -7.33 -6.55 1.52
CA GLN A 99 -8.76 -6.23 1.49
C GLN A 99 -9.00 -4.79 1.04
N HIS A 100 -8.29 -3.82 1.62
CA HIS A 100 -8.40 -2.41 1.23
C HIS A 100 -7.98 -2.16 -0.23
N MET A 101 -6.92 -2.83 -0.71
CA MET A 101 -6.51 -2.73 -2.11
C MET A 101 -7.59 -3.24 -3.06
N VAL A 102 -8.17 -4.41 -2.75
CA VAL A 102 -9.22 -5.03 -3.55
C VAL A 102 -10.46 -4.12 -3.60
N GLU A 103 -10.90 -3.58 -2.47
CA GLU A 103 -12.01 -2.62 -2.40
C GLU A 103 -11.75 -1.35 -3.22
N ALA A 104 -10.54 -0.79 -3.14
CA ALA A 104 -10.15 0.38 -3.90
C ALA A 104 -10.12 0.12 -5.43
N LEU A 105 -9.64 -1.05 -5.84
CA LEU A 105 -9.65 -1.48 -7.23
C LEU A 105 -11.07 -1.69 -7.75
N PHE A 106 -11.94 -2.34 -6.98
CA PHE A 106 -13.36 -2.49 -7.33
C PHE A 106 -14.05 -1.14 -7.49
N LYS A 107 -13.84 -0.21 -6.56
CA LYS A 107 -14.39 1.16 -6.65
C LYS A 107 -13.91 1.91 -7.89
N ARG A 108 -12.66 1.70 -8.30
CA ARG A 108 -12.12 2.29 -9.53
C ARG A 108 -12.72 1.64 -10.77
N ALA A 109 -12.89 0.32 -10.78
CA ALA A 109 -13.49 -0.42 -11.88
C ALA A 109 -14.96 -0.03 -12.11
N THR A 110 -15.77 0.10 -11.04
CA THR A 110 -17.17 0.52 -11.17
C THR A 110 -17.28 1.93 -11.76
N LYS A 111 -16.40 2.85 -11.36
CA LYS A 111 -16.34 4.20 -11.93
C LYS A 111 -15.98 4.21 -13.42
N VAL A 112 -15.13 3.29 -13.87
CA VAL A 112 -14.81 3.14 -15.31
C VAL A 112 -16.00 2.57 -16.06
N ASN A 113 -16.68 1.56 -15.52
CA ASN A 113 -17.84 0.94 -16.16
C ASN A 113 -19.01 1.93 -16.31
N THR A 114 -19.26 2.78 -15.32
CA THR A 114 -20.28 3.83 -15.43
C THR A 114 -19.91 4.88 -16.48
N TYR A 115 -18.63 5.22 -16.62
CA TYR A 115 -18.15 6.12 -17.68
C TYR A 115 -18.33 5.52 -19.08
N ILE A 116 -18.01 4.23 -19.26
CA ILE A 116 -18.23 3.51 -20.52
C ILE A 116 -19.72 3.45 -20.86
N ALA A 117 -20.58 3.16 -19.87
CA ALA A 117 -22.02 3.14 -20.06
C ALA A 117 -22.56 4.52 -20.50
N ALA A 118 -22.08 5.61 -19.89
CA ALA A 118 -22.45 6.97 -20.26
C ALA A 118 -22.00 7.35 -21.70
N LEU A 119 -20.79 6.96 -22.08
CA LEU A 119 -20.31 7.16 -23.46
C LEU A 119 -21.11 6.36 -24.50
N ASN A 120 -21.56 5.16 -24.14
CA ASN A 120 -22.38 4.34 -25.02
C ASN A 120 -23.82 4.88 -25.15
N THR A 121 -24.34 5.58 -24.15
CA THR A 121 -25.62 6.28 -24.25
C THR A 121 -25.55 7.55 -25.11
N ASP A 122 -24.43 8.28 -25.10
CA ASP A 122 -24.23 9.44 -25.98
C ASP A 122 -24.06 9.03 -27.44
N LYS A 123 -23.39 7.91 -27.73
CA LYS A 123 -23.24 7.40 -29.10
C LYS A 123 -24.54 6.89 -29.73
N LYS A 124 -25.53 6.44 -28.94
CA LYS A 124 -26.86 6.09 -29.47
C LYS A 124 -27.63 7.31 -29.99
N ASN A 125 -27.21 8.52 -29.64
CA ASN A 125 -27.81 9.77 -30.11
C ASN A 125 -27.13 10.32 -31.38
N ASP A 126 -26.03 9.71 -31.84
CA ASP A 126 -25.34 10.06 -33.08
C ASP A 126 -25.27 8.83 -34.01
N ALA A 127 -26.24 8.73 -34.91
CA ALA A 127 -26.54 7.56 -35.73
C ALA A 127 -25.50 7.23 -36.83
N THR A 128 -24.21 7.52 -36.63
CA THR A 128 -23.20 7.39 -37.71
C THR A 128 -21.88 6.69 -37.37
N CYS A 129 -21.65 6.22 -36.14
CA CYS A 129 -20.37 5.59 -35.80
C CYS A 129 -20.50 4.16 -35.24
N GLU A 130 -20.62 3.19 -36.15
CA GLU A 130 -20.39 1.77 -35.86
C GLU A 130 -18.89 1.52 -35.62
N TYR A 131 -18.51 1.27 -34.36
CA TYR A 131 -17.35 0.43 -34.05
C TYR A 131 -17.71 -0.49 -32.88
N PRO A 132 -17.51 -1.81 -33.01
CA PRO A 132 -17.83 -2.75 -31.94
C PRO A 132 -16.81 -2.61 -30.82
N VAL A 133 -17.21 -2.00 -29.71
CA VAL A 133 -16.41 -2.01 -28.49
C VAL A 133 -16.64 -3.37 -27.84
N ALA A 134 -15.60 -4.21 -27.83
CA ALA A 134 -15.62 -5.51 -27.19
C ALA A 134 -16.11 -5.37 -25.74
N GLU A 135 -17.20 -6.09 -25.45
CA GLU A 135 -17.80 -6.22 -24.14
C GLU A 135 -16.79 -6.90 -23.20
N PHE A 136 -15.98 -6.11 -22.49
CA PHE A 136 -15.19 -6.62 -21.37
C PHE A 136 -16.18 -6.91 -20.23
N ALA A 137 -16.74 -8.12 -20.27
CA ALA A 137 -17.59 -8.65 -19.21
C ALA A 137 -16.82 -8.58 -17.89
N SER A 138 -17.35 -7.79 -16.95
CA SER A 138 -16.83 -7.68 -15.57
C SER A 138 -16.76 -9.04 -14.87
N ASP A 139 -17.54 -10.01 -15.35
CA ASP A 139 -17.62 -11.36 -14.82
C ASP A 139 -16.29 -12.12 -14.96
N THR A 140 -15.47 -11.79 -15.96
CA THR A 140 -14.17 -12.46 -16.19
C THR A 140 -13.10 -12.09 -15.17
N ILE A 141 -13.19 -10.92 -14.54
CA ILE A 141 -12.25 -10.51 -13.47
C ILE A 141 -12.64 -11.17 -12.15
N VAL A 142 -13.95 -11.36 -11.93
CA VAL A 142 -14.46 -12.08 -10.77
C VAL A 142 -14.09 -13.55 -10.86
N ASP A 143 -14.12 -14.21 -12.03
CA ASP A 143 -13.75 -15.63 -12.12
C ASP A 143 -12.23 -15.90 -12.02
N LYS A 144 -11.37 -14.95 -12.41
CA LYS A 144 -9.90 -15.16 -12.41
C LYS A 144 -9.25 -14.92 -11.04
N TYR A 145 -9.91 -14.19 -10.15
CA TYR A 145 -9.49 -13.94 -8.77
C TYR A 145 -10.58 -14.33 -7.74
N GLY A 146 -11.68 -14.91 -8.20
CA GLY A 146 -12.83 -15.34 -7.40
C GLY A 146 -12.65 -16.75 -6.89
N THR A 147 -11.95 -16.84 -5.78
CA THR A 147 -12.41 -17.54 -4.59
C THR A 147 -11.40 -17.13 -3.53
N LEU A 148 -11.81 -16.24 -2.62
CA LEU A 148 -11.14 -16.19 -1.32
C LEU A 148 -11.28 -17.61 -0.77
N ASP A 149 -10.15 -18.30 -0.76
CA ASP A 149 -10.04 -19.67 -0.30
C ASP A 149 -10.75 -19.81 1.05
N SER A 150 -11.67 -20.78 1.11
CA SER A 150 -12.41 -21.21 2.30
C SER A 150 -11.55 -21.42 3.55
N ARG A 151 -10.22 -21.51 3.41
CA ARG A 151 -9.24 -21.53 4.51
C ARG A 151 -9.20 -20.27 5.38
N TYR A 152 -9.64 -19.11 4.89
CA TYR A 152 -9.64 -17.86 5.70
C TYR A 152 -10.97 -17.60 6.42
N GLY A 153 -11.99 -18.46 6.24
CA GLY A 153 -13.32 -18.32 6.82
C GLY A 153 -13.48 -18.84 8.26
N SER A 154 -12.43 -19.35 8.91
CA SER A 154 -12.54 -20.02 10.21
C SER A 154 -11.99 -19.25 11.42
N ILE A 155 -11.57 -17.99 11.29
CA ILE A 155 -11.00 -17.20 12.42
C ILE A 155 -12.01 -16.19 13.00
N LEU A 156 -13.28 -16.23 12.57
CA LEU A 156 -14.35 -15.40 13.13
C LEU A 156 -15.56 -16.24 13.55
N LYS A 157 -15.36 -17.16 14.50
CA LYS A 157 -16.41 -17.66 15.38
C LYS A 157 -15.92 -17.62 16.83
#